data_AF-A0AAV4VDT9-F1
#
_entry.id   AF-A0AAV4VDT9-F1
#
_cell.length_a   1.000
_cell.length_b   1.000
_cell.length_c   1.000
_cell.angle_alpha   90.00
_cell.angle_beta   90.00
_cell.angle_gamma   90.00
#
_symmetry.space_group_name_H-M   'P 1'
#
loop_
_entity.id
_entity.type
_entity.pdbx_description
1 polymer ?
#
loop_
_entity_poly.entity_id
_entity_poly.type
_entity_poly.pdbx_seq_one_letter_code
_entity_poly.pdbx_strand_id
1 'polypeptide(L)'
;MPVLHFGAVGSGKILMQDDTKRLAFADHHGIMSFDTGFGSVVESIFGNRKDDYVFIRGISDYKDGTKKKDWQPYAALAAASVMKAIICNLDV
;
A
#
# COMPACT_ATOMS: atom_id res chain seq x y z
N MET A 1 5.17 18.69 4.28
CA MET A 1 5.41 17.43 5.02
C MET A 1 4.59 16.33 4.37
N PRO A 2 5.10 15.09 4.26
CA PRO A 2 4.30 13.96 3.82
C PRO A 2 3.13 13.74 4.80
N VAL A 3 1.94 13.47 4.26
CA VAL A 3 0.77 13.11 5.07
C VAL A 3 0.76 11.61 5.25
N LEU A 4 0.65 11.16 6.50
CA LEU A 4 0.54 9.74 6.83
C LEU A 4 -0.94 9.35 6.92
N HIS A 5 -1.29 8.27 6.22
CA HIS A 5 -2.61 7.66 6.29
C HIS A 5 -2.47 6.26 6.87
N PHE A 6 -3.32 5.92 7.82
CA PHE A 6 -3.35 4.60 8.45
C PHE A 6 -4.65 3.90 8.08
N GLY A 7 -4.54 2.69 7.53
CA GLY A 7 -5.68 1.89 7.15
C GLY A 7 -5.29 0.67 6.34
N ALA A 8 -6.29 -0.12 5.95
CA ALA A 8 -6.08 -1.33 5.18
C ALA A 8 -5.67 -1.03 3.74
N VAL A 9 -4.67 -1.77 3.25
CA VAL A 9 -4.25 -1.77 1.85
C VAL A 9 -4.72 -3.07 1.21
N GLY A 10 -5.56 -2.98 0.19
CA GLY A 10 -6.05 -4.13 -0.57
C GLY A 10 -5.06 -4.58 -1.64
N SER A 11 -4.97 -5.89 -1.86
CA SER A 11 -4.21 -6.48 -2.97
C SER A 11 -5.07 -7.49 -3.71
N GLY A 12 -5.00 -7.50 -5.04
CA GLY A 12 -5.73 -8.46 -5.86
C GLY A 12 -5.90 -8.04 -7.32
N LYS A 13 -5.32 -8.81 -8.24
CA LYS A 13 -5.30 -8.50 -9.68
C LYS A 13 -6.69 -8.50 -10.34
N ILE A 14 -7.59 -9.38 -9.89
CA ILE A 14 -8.94 -9.51 -10.44
C ILE A 14 -9.81 -8.33 -10.01
N LEU A 15 -9.70 -7.94 -8.74
CA LEU A 15 -10.48 -6.83 -8.17
C LEU A 15 -10.13 -5.49 -8.83
N MET A 16 -8.89 -5.30 -9.30
CA MET A 16 -8.45 -4.05 -9.93
C MET A 16 -8.97 -3.84 -11.38
N GLN A 17 -9.63 -4.83 -11.98
CA GLN A 17 -10.12 -4.73 -13.35
C GLN A 17 -11.54 -4.15 -13.45
N ASP A 18 -12.27 -4.12 -12.34
CA ASP A 18 -13.65 -3.66 -12.27
C ASP A 18 -13.79 -2.63 -11.15
N ASP A 19 -14.02 -1.39 -11.55
CA ASP A 19 -14.07 -0.26 -10.63
C ASP A 19 -15.24 -0.31 -9.66
N THR A 20 -16.37 -0.91 -10.05
CA THR A 20 -17.55 -1.05 -9.21
C THR A 20 -17.30 -2.10 -8.15
N LYS A 21 -16.77 -3.27 -8.52
CA LYS A 21 -16.40 -4.32 -7.57
C LYS A 21 -15.33 -3.85 -6.61
N ARG A 22 -14.32 -3.12 -7.11
CA ARG A 22 -13.27 -2.54 -6.28
C ARG A 22 -13.81 -1.56 -5.24
N LEU A 23 -14.73 -0.67 -5.63
CA LEU A 23 -15.35 0.26 -4.67
C LEU A 23 -16.23 -0.45 -3.66
N ALA A 24 -17.07 -1.40 -4.10
CA ALA A 24 -17.90 -2.18 -3.19
C ALA A 24 -17.05 -2.96 -2.18
N PHE A 25 -15.95 -3.55 -2.63
CA PHE A 25 -14.99 -4.22 -1.75
C PHE A 25 -14.30 -3.24 -0.80
N ALA A 26 -13.92 -2.05 -1.28
CA ALA A 26 -13.30 -1.03 -0.46
C ALA A 26 -14.22 -0.55 0.66
N ASP A 27 -15.47 -0.27 0.32
CA ASP A 27 -16.51 0.17 1.25
C ASP A 27 -16.80 -0.92 2.29
N HIS A 28 -16.99 -2.16 1.83
CA HIS A 28 -17.29 -3.29 2.71
C HIS A 28 -16.18 -3.63 3.70
N HIS A 29 -14.91 -3.49 3.30
CA HIS A 29 -13.75 -3.86 4.12
C HIS A 29 -12.95 -2.68 4.67
N GLY A 30 -13.39 -1.43 4.47
CA GLY A 30 -12.66 -0.23 4.89
C GLY A 30 -11.28 -0.09 4.24
N ILE A 31 -11.13 -0.50 2.97
CA ILE A 31 -9.86 -0.40 2.25
C ILE A 31 -9.62 1.05 1.83
N MET A 32 -8.46 1.61 2.21
CA MET A 32 -8.10 2.98 1.89
C MET A 32 -7.28 3.10 0.60
N SER A 33 -6.53 2.07 0.24
CA SER A 33 -5.69 2.07 -0.95
C SER A 33 -5.52 0.66 -1.50
N PHE A 34 -5.11 0.57 -2.77
CA PHE A 34 -4.90 -0.70 -3.44
C PHE A 34 -3.53 -0.76 -4.07
N ASP A 35 -2.90 -1.93 -4.02
CA ASP A 35 -1.65 -2.20 -4.70
C ASP A 35 -1.54 -3.69 -5.05
N THR A 36 -1.24 -4.00 -6.31
CA THR A 36 -1.21 -5.40 -6.79
C THR A 36 0.15 -6.06 -6.62
N GLY A 37 1.19 -5.31 -6.23
CA GLY A 37 2.58 -5.78 -6.24
C GLY A 37 3.01 -6.56 -5.01
N PHE A 38 2.17 -6.67 -3.96
CA PHE A 38 2.59 -7.19 -2.67
C PHE A 38 1.85 -8.47 -2.22
N GLY A 39 0.98 -9.05 -3.05
CA GLY A 39 0.22 -10.27 -2.70
C GLY A 39 1.09 -11.43 -2.24
N SER A 40 2.15 -11.77 -3.00
CA SER A 40 3.10 -12.83 -2.63
C SER A 40 3.91 -12.52 -1.36
N VAL A 41 4.10 -11.25 -1.04
CA VAL A 41 4.75 -10.82 0.21
C VAL A 41 3.83 -11.11 1.39
N VAL A 42 2.52 -10.80 1.28
CA VAL A 42 1.53 -11.15 2.31
C VAL A 42 1.47 -12.66 2.52
N GLU A 43 1.41 -13.44 1.44
CA GLU A 43 1.40 -14.90 1.51
C GLU A 43 2.66 -15.45 2.22
N SER A 44 3.82 -14.88 1.93
CA SER A 44 5.08 -15.25 2.59
C SER A 44 5.09 -14.88 4.07
N ILE A 45 4.65 -13.68 4.44
CA ILE A 45 4.53 -13.24 5.84
C ILE A 45 3.63 -14.19 6.62
N PHE A 46 2.46 -14.52 6.06
CA PHE A 46 1.51 -15.44 6.66
C PHE A 46 2.08 -16.86 6.78
N GLY A 47 2.67 -17.39 5.70
CA GLY A 47 3.25 -18.73 5.69
C GLY A 47 4.43 -18.91 6.64
N ASN A 48 5.25 -17.87 6.82
CA ASN A 48 6.37 -17.85 7.75
C ASN A 48 5.97 -17.44 9.18
N ARG A 49 4.67 -17.22 9.46
CA ARG A 49 4.14 -16.84 10.77
C ARG A 49 4.83 -15.62 11.35
N LYS A 50 4.97 -14.58 10.54
CA LYS A 50 5.49 -13.28 10.98
C LYS A 50 4.32 -12.43 11.49
N ASP A 51 4.31 -12.22 12.81
CA ASP A 51 3.24 -11.49 13.49
C ASP A 51 3.52 -9.98 13.57
N ASP A 52 4.80 -9.59 13.57
CA ASP A 52 5.23 -8.18 13.63
C ASP A 52 5.70 -7.70 12.25
N TYR A 53 4.85 -6.95 11.56
CA TYR A 53 5.18 -6.31 10.29
C TYR A 53 4.32 -5.08 10.04
N VAL A 54 4.79 -4.22 9.15
CA VAL A 54 4.02 -3.07 8.65
C VAL A 54 4.28 -2.89 7.16
N PHE A 55 3.23 -2.53 6.43
CA PHE A 55 3.35 -2.11 5.04
C PHE A 55 3.44 -0.59 4.97
N ILE A 56 4.51 -0.08 4.35
CA ILE A 56 4.69 1.35 4.06
C ILE A 56 4.63 1.53 2.56
N ARG A 57 3.62 2.27 2.06
CA ARG A 57 3.43 2.56 0.63
C ARG A 57 3.31 4.06 0.41
N GLY A 58 3.87 4.53 -0.70
CA GLY A 58 3.60 5.87 -1.22
C GLY A 58 2.49 5.80 -2.26
N ILE A 59 1.64 6.82 -2.32
CA ILE A 59 0.57 6.91 -3.31
C ILE A 59 1.15 7.46 -4.62
N SER A 60 1.13 6.64 -5.68
CA SER A 60 1.65 6.99 -7.00
C SER A 60 0.59 7.36 -8.03
N ASP A 61 -0.67 7.11 -7.75
CA ASP A 61 -1.76 7.39 -8.66
C ASP A 61 -3.09 7.44 -7.90
N TYR A 62 -4.07 8.06 -8.56
CA TYR A 62 -5.45 8.09 -8.10
C TYR A 62 -6.35 7.53 -9.20
N LYS A 63 -7.61 7.26 -8.83
CA LYS A 63 -8.60 6.57 -9.66
C LYS A 63 -9.03 7.32 -10.94
N ASP A 64 -8.45 8.47 -11.27
CA ASP A 64 -8.78 9.20 -12.51
C ASP A 64 -8.36 8.46 -13.81
N GLY A 65 -7.80 7.25 -13.69
CA GLY A 65 -7.45 6.39 -14.81
C GLY A 65 -6.10 6.74 -15.42
N THR A 66 -5.42 7.80 -14.95
CA THR A 66 -4.06 8.07 -15.37
C THR A 66 -3.08 7.25 -14.56
N LYS A 67 -2.64 6.13 -15.13
CA LYS A 67 -1.42 5.42 -14.68
C LYS A 67 -0.18 6.23 -15.03
N LYS A 68 -0.06 7.43 -14.46
CA LYS A 68 1.09 8.31 -14.63
C LYS A 68 2.21 7.80 -13.73
N LYS A 69 3.22 7.22 -14.36
CA LYS A 69 4.43 6.74 -13.66
C LYS A 69 5.24 7.89 -13.05
N ASP A 70 4.95 9.14 -13.43
CA ASP A 70 5.65 10.35 -13.01
C ASP A 70 5.68 10.54 -11.48
N TRP A 71 4.65 10.05 -10.78
CA TRP A 71 4.57 10.14 -9.32
C TRP A 71 5.23 8.97 -8.59
N GLN A 72 5.60 7.89 -9.29
CA GLN A 72 6.25 6.73 -8.66
C GLN A 72 7.59 7.08 -8.01
N PRO A 73 8.49 7.88 -8.62
CA PRO A 73 9.74 8.29 -7.97
C PRO A 73 9.49 9.05 -6.66
N TYR A 74 8.53 9.98 -6.66
CA TYR A 74 8.16 10.74 -5.46
C TYR A 74 7.54 9.83 -4.40
N ALA A 75 6.58 8.99 -4.77
CA ALA A 75 5.91 8.04 -3.88
C ALA A 75 6.92 7.08 -3.23
N ALA A 76 7.87 6.55 -4.01
CA ALA A 76 8.93 5.68 -3.53
C ALA A 76 9.86 6.41 -2.54
N LEU A 77 10.29 7.64 -2.87
CA LEU A 77 11.13 8.44 -1.98
C LEU A 77 10.42 8.76 -0.65
N ALA A 78 9.13 9.11 -0.71
CA ALA A 78 8.32 9.40 0.47
C ALA A 78 8.21 8.17 1.39
N ALA A 79 7.87 7.01 0.83
CA ALA A 79 7.78 5.75 1.57
C ALA A 79 9.13 5.35 2.20
N ALA A 80 10.22 5.44 1.42
CA ALA A 80 11.56 5.14 1.91
C ALA A 80 12.01 6.11 3.03
N SER A 81 11.64 7.38 2.94
CA SER A 81 11.96 8.38 3.96
C SER A 81 11.22 8.09 5.28
N VAL A 82 9.94 7.70 5.21
CA VAL A 82 9.16 7.28 6.39
C VAL A 82 9.77 6.02 7.01
N MET A 83 10.10 5.02 6.19
CA MET A 83 10.77 3.80 6.66
C MET A 83 12.10 4.11 7.35
N LYS A 84 12.93 4.99 6.77
CA LYS A 84 14.20 5.42 7.37
C LYS A 84 13.97 6.08 8.73
N ALA A 85 13.00 6.99 8.82
CA ALA A 85 12.67 7.65 10.06
C ALA A 85 12.23 6.64 11.14
N ILE A 86 11.41 5.65 10.80
CA ILE A 86 11.02 4.58 11.71
C ILE A 86 12.25 3.82 12.19
N ILE A 87 13.08 3.32 11.26
CA ILE A 87 14.28 2.52 11.60
C ILE A 87 15.24 3.30 12.51
N CYS A 88 15.48 4.58 12.23
CA CYS A 88 16.37 5.41 13.04
C CYS A 88 15.82 5.75 14.44
N ASN A 89 14.52 5.55 14.68
CA ASN A 89 13.87 5.78 15.97
C ASN A 89 13.39 4.47 16.62
N LEU A 90 13.76 3.30 16.08
CA LEU A 90 13.62 2.05 16.79
C LEU A 90 14.70 2.01 17.86
N ASP A 91 14.28 2.00 19.13
CA ASP A 91 15.19 1.72 20.24
C ASP A 91 15.72 0.29 20.07
N VAL A 92 17.06 0.16 20.04
CA VAL A 92 17.77 -1.13 19.93
C VAL A 92 18.01 -1.69 21.32
#